data_AF-A0A7V1LGV8-F1
#
_entry.id   AF-A0A7V1LGV8-F1
#
_cell.length_a   1.000
_cell.length_b   1.000
_cell.length_c   1.000
_cell.angle_alpha   90.00
_cell.angle_beta   90.00
_cell.angle_gamma   90.00
#
_symmetry.space_group_name_H-M   'P 1'
#
loop_
_entity.id
_entity.type
_entity.pdbx_description
1 polymer ?
#
loop_
_entity_poly.entity_id
_entity_poly.type
_entity_poly.pdbx_seq_one_letter_code
_entity_poly.pdbx_strand_id
1 'polypeptide(L)'
;MNEKEFVNKWKLEISKEGLKVFPDDFLKDEDCNEIELKEKSLFLGEEFFGKYEVLDIEGNVFLQVDDYYQAKYLVYAGRKKVDKVRMPNNISELKSVLTEYEKYLDSILIKIQSDYKKTFKSNTNLHSVTNEIFHSLNLIRY
;
A
#
# COMPACT_ATOMS: atom_id res chain seq x y z
N MET A 1 23.57 -11.40 -13.64
CA MET A 1 22.30 -10.69 -13.43
C MET A 1 22.61 -9.21 -13.22
N ASN A 2 22.00 -8.32 -13.98
CA ASN A 2 22.03 -6.87 -13.76
C ASN A 2 20.79 -6.40 -12.97
N GLU A 3 20.75 -5.13 -12.55
CA GLU A 3 19.64 -4.58 -11.75
C GLU A 3 18.29 -4.65 -12.47
N LYS A 4 18.25 -4.39 -13.79
CA LYS A 4 17.02 -4.48 -14.59
C LYS A 4 16.47 -5.92 -14.66
N GLU A 5 17.36 -6.90 -14.79
CA GLU A 5 17.00 -8.32 -14.73
C GLU A 5 16.49 -8.70 -13.33
N PHE A 6 17.09 -8.15 -12.28
CA PHE A 6 16.66 -8.37 -10.90
C PHE A 6 15.25 -7.79 -10.63
N VAL A 7 14.97 -6.57 -11.08
CA VAL A 7 13.64 -5.95 -11.00
C VAL A 7 12.59 -6.82 -11.70
N ASN A 8 12.88 -7.25 -12.93
CA ASN A 8 11.96 -8.11 -13.70
C ASN A 8 11.73 -9.47 -13.03
N LYS A 9 12.78 -10.09 -12.48
CA LYS A 9 12.66 -11.34 -11.70
C LYS A 9 11.68 -11.16 -10.56
N TRP A 10 11.89 -10.16 -9.70
CA TRP A 10 11.07 -9.94 -8.51
C TRP A 10 9.64 -9.54 -8.83
N LYS A 11 9.44 -8.73 -9.87
CA LYS A 11 8.10 -8.41 -10.37
C LYS A 11 7.32 -9.68 -10.75
N LEU A 12 7.96 -10.60 -11.47
CA LEU A 12 7.35 -11.87 -11.89
C LEU A 12 7.13 -12.81 -10.70
N GLU A 13 8.10 -12.90 -9.78
CA GLU A 13 8.01 -13.74 -8.59
C GLU A 13 6.81 -13.33 -7.71
N ILE A 14 6.71 -12.04 -7.37
CA ILE A 14 5.61 -11.52 -6.56
C ILE A 14 4.26 -11.65 -7.29
N SER A 15 4.24 -11.41 -8.60
CA SER A 15 3.00 -11.56 -9.38
C SER A 15 2.53 -13.02 -9.44
N LYS A 16 3.45 -13.99 -9.42
CA LYS A 16 3.13 -15.43 -9.40
C LYS A 16 2.66 -15.90 -8.03
N GLU A 17 3.28 -15.44 -6.95
CA GLU A 17 2.86 -15.76 -5.58
C GLU A 17 1.46 -15.19 -5.26
N GLY A 18 1.10 -14.08 -5.91
CA GLY A 18 -0.14 -13.37 -5.67
C GLY A 18 0.02 -12.38 -4.52
N LEU A 19 -0.33 -11.12 -4.78
CA LEU A 19 -0.33 -10.11 -3.74
C LEU A 19 -1.62 -10.18 -2.95
N LYS A 20 -1.49 -10.23 -1.62
CA LYS A 20 -2.64 -10.02 -0.73
C LYS A 20 -3.38 -8.72 -1.08
N VAL A 21 -4.70 -8.80 -1.05
CA VAL A 21 -5.65 -7.74 -1.34
C VAL A 21 -5.98 -7.02 -0.04
N PHE A 22 -5.71 -5.72 -0.03
CA PHE A 22 -6.10 -4.86 1.07
C PHE A 22 -7.49 -4.26 0.80
N PRO A 23 -8.38 -4.18 1.81
CA PRO A 23 -8.22 -4.70 3.17
C PRO A 23 -8.64 -6.16 3.34
N ASP A 24 -9.26 -6.78 2.34
CA ASP A 24 -9.98 -8.05 2.45
C ASP A 24 -9.18 -9.21 3.07
N ASP A 25 -7.88 -9.33 2.76
CA ASP A 25 -7.01 -10.39 3.31
C ASP A 25 -6.50 -10.10 4.75
N PHE A 26 -6.88 -8.97 5.33
CA PHE A 26 -6.39 -8.48 6.63
C PHE A 26 -7.52 -8.11 7.60
N LEU A 27 -8.68 -7.75 7.07
CA LEU A 27 -9.88 -7.43 7.83
C LEU A 27 -10.44 -8.68 8.51
N LYS A 28 -10.83 -8.57 9.79
CA LYS A 28 -11.29 -9.71 10.60
C LYS A 28 -12.71 -9.53 11.13
N ASP A 29 -13.16 -8.31 11.37
CA ASP A 29 -14.46 -8.01 11.95
C ASP A 29 -15.55 -7.83 10.88
N GLU A 30 -16.79 -7.97 11.34
CA GLU A 30 -18.00 -7.75 10.60
C GLU A 30 -18.51 -6.30 10.75
N ASP A 31 -18.20 -5.60 11.86
CA ASP A 31 -18.61 -4.21 12.13
C ASP A 31 -17.81 -3.19 11.30
N CYS A 32 -18.19 -3.08 10.04
CA CYS A 32 -17.60 -2.18 9.06
C CYS A 32 -18.67 -1.31 8.42
N ASN A 33 -18.30 -0.06 8.11
CA ASN A 33 -19.03 0.76 7.17
C ASN A 33 -18.47 0.58 5.75
N GLU A 34 -19.34 0.74 4.76
CA GLU A 34 -18.97 0.73 3.35
C GLU A 34 -18.68 2.16 2.87
N ILE A 35 -17.54 2.37 2.22
CA ILE A 35 -17.12 3.67 1.68
C ILE A 35 -16.96 3.55 0.17
N GLU A 36 -17.61 4.43 -0.58
CA GLU A 36 -17.49 4.52 -2.03
C GLU A 36 -16.15 5.19 -2.41
N LEU A 37 -15.32 4.46 -3.18
CA LEU A 37 -14.07 4.95 -3.75
C LEU A 37 -14.18 5.26 -5.24
N LYS A 38 -15.23 4.78 -5.92
CA LYS A 38 -15.53 5.08 -7.34
C LYS A 38 -14.36 4.77 -8.27
N GLU A 39 -13.68 3.65 -8.00
CA GLU A 39 -12.53 3.17 -8.78
C GLU A 39 -11.37 4.18 -8.89
N LYS A 40 -11.31 5.17 -7.98
CA LYS A 40 -10.24 6.17 -7.99
C LYS A 40 -8.95 5.61 -7.39
N SER A 41 -7.82 6.00 -7.98
CA SER A 41 -6.52 5.91 -7.31
C SER A 41 -6.37 7.10 -6.40
N LEU A 42 -6.03 6.84 -5.14
CA LEU A 42 -6.09 7.81 -4.06
C LEU A 42 -4.70 8.05 -3.47
N PHE A 43 -4.47 9.26 -2.98
CA PHE A 43 -3.22 9.68 -2.34
C PHE A 43 -3.51 10.43 -1.04
N LEU A 44 -2.57 10.39 -0.11
CA LEU A 44 -2.64 11.24 1.08
C LEU A 44 -2.41 12.70 0.68
N GLY A 45 -3.34 13.58 1.09
CA GLY A 45 -3.20 15.02 1.01
C GLY A 45 -2.69 15.63 2.31
N GLU A 46 -2.93 16.92 2.50
CA GLU A 46 -2.53 17.65 3.71
C GLU A 46 -3.51 17.43 4.87
N GLU A 47 -3.07 17.75 6.08
CA GLU A 47 -3.96 17.96 7.22
C GLU A 47 -4.46 19.40 7.18
N PHE A 48 -5.78 19.59 7.16
CA PHE A 48 -6.41 20.90 7.18
C PHE A 48 -7.53 20.94 8.21
N PHE A 49 -7.42 21.83 9.20
CA PHE A 49 -8.35 21.97 10.33
C PHE A 49 -8.62 20.66 11.10
N GLY A 50 -7.59 19.84 11.34
CA GLY A 50 -7.72 18.60 12.09
C GLY A 50 -8.39 17.46 11.30
N LYS A 51 -8.61 17.64 10.00
CA LYS A 51 -9.05 16.60 9.07
C LYS A 51 -7.94 16.31 8.07
N TYR A 52 -7.90 15.08 7.58
CA TYR A 52 -6.93 14.61 6.61
C TYR A 52 -7.58 14.49 5.24
N GLU A 53 -6.93 15.07 4.24
CA GLU A 53 -7.38 14.98 2.86
C GLU A 53 -6.94 13.67 2.21
N VAL A 54 -7.83 13.13 1.39
CA VAL A 54 -7.51 12.07 0.44
C VAL A 54 -7.76 12.63 -0.95
N LEU A 55 -6.70 12.67 -1.76
CA LEU A 55 -6.70 13.27 -3.10
C LEU A 55 -6.87 12.21 -4.17
N ASP A 56 -7.40 12.59 -5.33
CA ASP A 56 -7.33 11.77 -6.54
C ASP A 56 -6.04 12.05 -7.36
N ILE A 57 -5.91 11.37 -8.51
CA ILE A 57 -4.75 11.49 -9.40
C ILE A 57 -4.57 12.91 -9.98
N GLU A 58 -5.61 13.74 -9.97
CA GLU A 58 -5.56 15.11 -10.47
C GLU A 58 -5.16 16.09 -9.35
N GLY A 59 -4.97 15.59 -8.12
CA GLY A 59 -4.67 16.41 -6.94
C GLY A 59 -5.91 17.05 -6.33
N ASN A 60 -7.11 16.70 -6.79
CA ASN A 60 -8.36 17.21 -6.23
C ASN A 60 -8.71 16.46 -4.95
N VAL A 61 -9.22 17.18 -3.95
CA VAL A 61 -9.74 16.57 -2.71
C VAL A 61 -10.92 15.68 -3.05
N PHE A 62 -10.73 14.37 -2.92
CA PHE A 62 -11.78 13.38 -3.15
C PHE A 62 -12.69 13.25 -1.93
N LEU A 63 -12.08 13.21 -0.73
CA LEU A 63 -12.79 13.18 0.55
C LEU A 63 -11.88 13.68 1.68
N GLN A 64 -12.50 14.02 2.81
CA GLN A 64 -11.83 14.37 4.06
C GLN A 64 -12.28 13.44 5.17
N VAL A 65 -11.33 13.02 6.01
CA VAL A 65 -11.58 12.14 7.17
C VAL A 65 -11.02 12.76 8.44
N ASP A 66 -11.53 12.33 9.59
CA ASP A 66 -11.19 12.95 10.87
C ASP A 66 -9.86 12.42 11.45
N ASP A 67 -9.31 11.36 10.88
CA ASP A 67 -8.11 10.70 11.39
C ASP A 67 -7.17 10.18 10.29
N TYR A 68 -5.86 10.28 10.53
CA TYR A 68 -4.81 9.88 9.58
C TYR A 68 -4.87 8.39 9.19
N TYR A 69 -5.23 7.51 10.13
CA TYR A 69 -5.35 6.08 9.88
C TYR A 69 -6.50 5.79 8.89
N GLN A 70 -7.59 6.55 8.96
CA GLN A 70 -8.68 6.45 7.98
C GLN A 70 -8.18 6.84 6.59
N ALA A 71 -7.45 7.96 6.48
CA ALA A 71 -6.91 8.43 5.20
C ALA A 71 -5.97 7.38 4.59
N LYS A 72 -5.05 6.85 5.41
CA LYS A 72 -4.08 5.82 5.01
C LYS A 72 -4.78 4.54 4.55
N TYR A 73 -5.83 4.13 5.25
CA TYR A 73 -6.63 2.96 4.89
C TYR A 73 -7.27 3.11 3.52
N LEU A 74 -7.91 4.25 3.25
CA LEU A 74 -8.58 4.53 1.99
C LEU A 74 -7.59 4.57 0.81
N VAL A 75 -6.41 5.12 1.03
CA VAL A 75 -5.33 5.12 0.04
C VAL A 75 -4.86 3.69 -0.28
N TYR A 76 -4.63 2.86 0.73
CA TYR A 76 -4.24 1.46 0.51
C TYR A 76 -5.34 0.65 -0.18
N ALA A 77 -6.61 0.89 0.12
CA ALA A 77 -7.74 0.25 -0.54
C ALA A 77 -7.91 0.70 -2.01
N GLY A 78 -7.73 2.00 -2.27
CA GLY A 78 -7.83 2.60 -3.61
C GLY A 78 -6.78 2.07 -4.61
N ARG A 79 -5.73 1.38 -4.13
CA ARG A 79 -4.69 0.75 -4.96
C ARG A 79 -5.26 -0.11 -6.10
N LYS A 80 -6.33 -0.86 -5.84
CA LYS A 80 -6.94 -1.78 -6.81
C LYS A 80 -8.10 -1.16 -7.59
N LYS A 81 -8.32 0.15 -7.46
CA LYS A 81 -9.43 0.86 -8.11
C LYS A 81 -10.76 0.15 -7.85
N VAL A 82 -11.01 -0.19 -6.59
CA VAL A 82 -12.27 -0.80 -6.18
C VAL A 82 -13.37 0.27 -6.17
N ASP A 83 -14.62 -0.12 -6.44
CA ASP A 83 -15.75 0.79 -6.34
C ASP A 83 -16.04 1.15 -4.89
N LYS A 84 -15.92 0.17 -3.99
CA LYS A 84 -16.23 0.31 -2.57
C LYS A 84 -15.25 -0.46 -1.70
N VAL A 85 -15.13 -0.02 -0.45
CA VAL A 85 -14.30 -0.67 0.56
C VAL A 85 -15.03 -0.77 1.89
N ARG A 86 -14.85 -1.91 2.59
CA ARG A 86 -15.25 -2.06 3.99
C ARG A 86 -14.18 -1.46 4.90
N MET A 87 -14.56 -0.55 5.78
CA MET A 87 -13.65 0.05 6.77
C MET A 87 -14.18 -0.21 8.18
N PRO A 88 -13.36 -0.72 9.11
CA PRO A 88 -13.73 -0.89 10.51
C PRO A 88 -14.23 0.40 11.14
N ASN A 89 -15.31 0.29 11.91
CA ASN A 89 -15.78 1.37 12.77
C ASN A 89 -14.92 1.54 14.01
N ASN A 90 -14.25 0.47 14.43
CA ASN A 90 -13.37 0.45 15.58
C ASN A 90 -11.95 0.91 15.22
N ILE A 91 -11.46 1.98 15.87
CA ILE A 91 -10.12 2.53 15.65
C ILE A 91 -8.98 1.54 15.97
N SER A 92 -9.17 0.65 16.95
CA SER A 92 -8.18 -0.36 17.32
C SER A 92 -8.04 -1.39 16.20
N GLU A 93 -9.15 -1.79 15.59
CA GLU A 93 -9.13 -2.71 14.46
C GLU A 93 -8.55 -2.04 13.21
N LEU A 94 -8.97 -0.80 12.90
CA LEU A 94 -8.41 -0.02 11.80
C LEU A 94 -6.88 0.02 11.87
N LYS A 95 -6.33 0.34 13.05
CA LYS A 95 -4.88 0.33 13.31
C LYS A 95 -4.26 -1.06 13.16
N SER A 96 -4.95 -2.10 13.62
CA SER A 96 -4.48 -3.48 13.50
C SER A 96 -4.37 -3.90 12.03
N VAL A 97 -5.40 -3.66 11.22
CA VAL A 97 -5.43 -3.99 9.78
C VAL A 97 -4.32 -3.26 9.03
N LEU A 98 -4.14 -1.96 9.29
CA LEU A 98 -3.03 -1.19 8.73
C LEU A 98 -1.68 -1.77 9.14
N THR A 99 -1.49 -2.07 10.43
CA THR A 99 -0.24 -2.64 10.94
C THR A 99 0.07 -4.00 10.32
N GLU A 100 -0.93 -4.87 10.15
CA GLU A 100 -0.77 -6.19 9.53
C GLU A 100 -0.40 -6.08 8.04
N TYR A 101 -1.06 -5.16 7.31
CA TYR A 101 -0.72 -4.89 5.91
C TYR A 101 0.68 -4.32 5.75
N GLU A 102 1.06 -3.37 6.61
CA GLU A 102 2.38 -2.76 6.60
C GLU A 102 3.48 -3.78 6.90
N LYS A 103 3.28 -4.65 7.91
CA LYS A 103 4.19 -5.77 8.19
C LYS A 103 4.33 -6.70 6.99
N TYR A 104 3.24 -6.93 6.26
CA TYR A 104 3.28 -7.71 5.03
C TYR A 104 4.14 -7.02 3.95
N LEU A 105 3.95 -5.73 3.71
CA LEU A 105 4.79 -4.96 2.79
C LEU A 105 6.27 -4.98 3.21
N ASP A 106 6.54 -4.77 4.50
CA ASP A 106 7.89 -4.80 5.07
C ASP A 106 8.52 -6.18 4.89
N SER A 107 7.75 -7.27 5.00
CA SER A 107 8.24 -8.62 4.74
C SER A 107 8.68 -8.82 3.28
N ILE A 108 7.96 -8.22 2.32
CA ILE A 108 8.35 -8.25 0.90
C ILE A 108 9.63 -7.44 0.70
N LEU A 109 9.71 -6.23 1.27
CA LEU A 109 10.91 -5.38 1.21
C LEU A 109 12.14 -6.13 1.74
N ILE A 110 12.02 -6.78 2.90
CA ILE A 110 13.13 -7.53 3.52
C ILE A 110 13.59 -8.67 2.62
N LYS A 111 12.67 -9.41 1.99
CA LYS A 111 13.02 -10.49 1.06
C LYS A 111 13.79 -9.96 -0.16
N ILE A 112 13.29 -8.91 -0.80
CA ILE A 112 13.95 -8.26 -1.95
C ILE A 112 15.34 -7.77 -1.56
N GLN A 113 15.45 -7.05 -0.43
CA GLN A 113 16.72 -6.50 0.04
C GLN A 113 17.74 -7.59 0.39
N SER A 114 17.29 -8.70 0.99
CA SER A 114 18.15 -9.84 1.29
C SER A 114 18.70 -10.48 0.01
N ASP A 115 17.84 -10.70 -0.99
CA ASP A 115 18.24 -11.30 -2.27
C ASP A 115 19.15 -10.36 -3.09
N TYR A 116 18.88 -9.05 -3.04
CA TYR A 116 19.73 -8.04 -3.68
C TYR A 116 21.15 -8.07 -3.11
N LYS A 117 21.29 -8.04 -1.78
CA LYS A 117 22.58 -8.09 -1.09
C LYS A 117 23.35 -9.37 -1.42
N LYS A 118 22.66 -10.51 -1.54
CA LYS A 118 23.26 -11.79 -1.95
C LYS A 118 23.74 -11.77 -3.39
N THR A 119 22.96 -11.17 -4.28
CA THR A 119 23.25 -11.10 -5.72
C THR A 119 24.42 -10.16 -6.02
N PHE A 120 24.34 -8.92 -5.54
CA PHE A 120 25.25 -7.85 -5.95
C PHE A 120 26.39 -7.60 -4.96
N LYS A 121 26.33 -8.22 -3.77
CA LYS A 121 27.30 -8.03 -2.67
C LYS A 121 27.53 -6.55 -2.32
N SER A 122 26.52 -5.72 -2.57
CA SER A 122 26.54 -4.27 -2.39
C SER A 122 25.15 -3.76 -2.03
N ASN A 123 25.10 -2.57 -1.44
CA ASN A 123 23.87 -1.81 -1.19
C ASN A 123 23.70 -0.65 -2.18
N THR A 124 24.63 -0.47 -3.12
CA THR A 124 24.52 0.54 -4.19
C THR A 124 23.19 0.35 -4.91
N ASN A 125 22.42 1.44 -5.06
CA ASN A 125 21.10 1.48 -5.70
C ASN A 125 19.98 0.65 -5.05
N LEU A 126 20.21 0.00 -3.90
CA LEU A 126 19.22 -0.89 -3.28
C LEU A 126 17.85 -0.22 -3.10
N HIS A 127 17.85 1.03 -2.63
CA HIS A 127 16.63 1.83 -2.45
C HIS A 127 15.91 2.08 -3.78
N SER A 128 16.65 2.48 -4.83
CA SER A 128 16.10 2.71 -6.17
C SER A 128 15.46 1.45 -6.75
N VAL A 129 16.17 0.33 -6.68
CA VAL A 129 15.71 -0.97 -7.20
C VAL A 129 14.46 -1.45 -6.46
N THR A 130 14.45 -1.31 -5.13
CA THR A 130 13.30 -1.71 -4.31
C THR A 130 12.07 -0.84 -4.62
N ASN A 131 12.27 0.47 -4.76
CA ASN A 131 11.20 1.40 -5.15
C ASN A 131 10.68 1.09 -6.56
N GLU A 132 11.55 0.81 -7.53
CA GLU A 132 11.13 0.45 -8.89
C GLU A 132 10.24 -0.79 -8.88
N ILE A 133 10.61 -1.83 -8.11
CA ILE A 133 9.79 -3.03 -7.95
C ILE A 133 8.42 -2.67 -7.35
N PHE A 134 8.39 -1.91 -6.26
CA PHE A 134 7.14 -1.51 -5.59
C PHE A 134 6.23 -0.68 -6.49
N HIS A 135 6.76 0.34 -7.16
CA HIS A 135 6.02 1.17 -8.11
C HIS A 135 5.47 0.33 -9.26
N SER A 136 6.26 -0.61 -9.80
CA SER A 136 5.81 -1.50 -10.88
C SER A 136 4.64 -2.41 -10.51
N LEU A 137 4.45 -2.64 -9.20
CA LEU A 137 3.36 -3.43 -8.61
C LEU A 137 2.25 -2.55 -8.03
N ASN A 138 2.32 -1.23 -8.21
CA ASN A 138 1.45 -0.24 -7.58
C ASN A 138 1.40 -0.38 -6.05
N LEU A 139 2.52 -0.73 -5.41
CA LEU A 139 2.66 -0.82 -3.96
C LEU A 139 3.24 0.48 -3.42
N ILE A 140 2.64 1.00 -2.35
CA ILE A 140 3.11 2.19 -1.63
C ILE A 140 3.27 1.80 -0.17
N ARG A 141 4.35 2.28 0.45
CA ARG A 141 4.63 2.14 1.87
C ARG A 141 4.94 3.52 2.42
N TYR A 142 4.03 4.07 3.22
CA TYR A 142 4.21 5.33 3.96
C TYR A 142 4.85 5.09 5.31
#